data_AF-D6D714-F1
#
_entry.id   AF-D6D714-F1
#
_cell.length_a   1.000
_cell.length_b   1.000
_cell.length_c   1.000
_cell.angle_alpha   90.00
_cell.angle_beta   90.00
_cell.angle_gamma   90.00
#
_symmetry.space_group_name_H-M   'P 1'
#
loop_
_entity.id
_entity.type
_entity.pdbx_description
1 polymer ?
#
loop_
_entity_poly.entity_id
_entity_poly.type
_entity_poly.pdbx_seq_one_letter_code
_entity_poly.pdbx_strand_id
1 'polypeptide(L)'
;MYLKEYPDVVRAAELNRLLLPFEFDESDLRDVIIFLHKQIKENKKVVAQAGFEYPGLDKKNELNKLSKNYFEDVVKKSLEDFDKIRKFLSDSINQDIEEIYADAASELNAKIALKREQFYEFEQVLETCYDNMVRDNADILKGKKKLVRTLLHYMYCNCDIGIKE
;
A
#
# COMPACT_ATOMS: atom_id res chain seq x y z
N MET A 1 19.29 16.09 -22.97
CA MET A 1 18.44 14.89 -22.72
C MET A 1 17.56 14.72 -23.94
N TYR A 2 17.88 13.77 -24.83
CA TYR A 2 17.31 13.61 -26.17
C TYR A 2 15.76 13.59 -26.22
N LEU A 3 15.10 13.11 -25.16
CA LEU A 3 13.63 13.05 -25.11
C LEU A 3 12.96 14.44 -25.05
N LYS A 4 13.65 15.48 -24.59
CA LYS A 4 13.13 16.85 -24.61
C LYS A 4 13.21 17.50 -25.99
N GLU A 5 14.06 16.97 -26.88
CA GLU A 5 14.29 17.52 -28.22
C GLU A 5 13.30 16.98 -29.26
N TYR A 6 12.60 15.87 -28.97
CA TYR A 6 11.68 15.21 -29.91
C TYR A 6 10.30 14.92 -29.27
N PRO A 7 9.50 15.95 -28.96
CA PRO A 7 8.22 15.80 -28.25
C PRO A 7 7.18 14.96 -29.02
N ASP A 8 7.26 14.92 -30.34
CA ASP A 8 6.33 14.16 -31.19
C ASP A 8 6.60 12.65 -31.11
N VAL A 9 7.88 12.24 -31.06
CA VAL A 9 8.27 10.84 -30.83
C VAL A 9 7.84 10.39 -29.44
N VAL A 10 8.04 11.25 -28.44
CA VAL A 10 7.65 10.98 -27.05
C VAL A 10 6.14 10.82 -26.91
N ARG A 11 5.33 11.61 -27.62
CA ARG A 11 3.87 11.47 -27.65
C ARG A 11 3.42 10.23 -28.42
N ALA A 12 3.95 10.01 -29.63
CA ALA A 12 3.54 8.92 -30.50
C ALA A 12 3.89 7.53 -29.96
N ALA A 13 5.02 7.40 -29.26
CA ALA A 13 5.46 6.15 -28.62
C ALA A 13 5.11 6.09 -27.11
N GLU A 14 4.28 7.01 -26.62
CA GLU A 14 3.88 7.13 -25.20
C GLU A 14 5.04 7.13 -24.20
N LEU A 15 6.24 7.56 -24.62
CA LEU A 15 7.46 7.55 -23.80
C LEU A 15 7.36 8.50 -22.59
N ASN A 16 6.39 9.42 -22.58
CA ASN A 16 6.01 10.21 -21.41
C ASN A 16 5.76 9.33 -20.17
N ARG A 17 5.28 8.09 -20.37
CA ARG A 17 5.03 7.12 -19.30
C ARG A 17 6.32 6.67 -18.61
N LEU A 18 7.43 6.64 -19.34
CA LEU A 18 8.77 6.31 -18.84
C LEU A 18 9.46 7.51 -18.16
N LEU A 19 8.95 8.72 -18.40
CA LEU A 19 9.56 9.97 -17.91
C LEU A 19 9.07 10.39 -16.52
N LEU A 20 7.98 9.79 -16.02
CA LEU A 20 7.39 10.11 -14.71
C LEU A 20 7.27 8.84 -13.87
N PRO A 21 8.22 8.58 -12.96
CA PRO A 21 8.18 7.41 -12.08
C PRO A 21 6.90 7.38 -11.25
N PHE A 22 6.54 6.19 -10.78
CA PHE A 22 5.48 6.05 -9.78
C PHE A 22 5.98 6.59 -8.44
N GLU A 23 5.48 7.76 -8.05
CA GLU A 23 5.84 8.48 -6.83
C GLU A 23 4.56 9.02 -6.17
N PHE A 24 4.57 9.04 -4.84
CA PHE A 24 3.52 9.58 -3.97
C PHE A 24 4.19 10.10 -2.69
N ASP A 25 3.50 10.94 -1.92
CA ASP A 25 4.03 11.38 -0.63
C ASP A 25 3.90 10.26 0.41
N GLU A 26 5.02 9.69 0.81
CA GLU A 26 5.03 8.55 1.73
C GLU A 26 5.08 8.95 3.21
N SER A 27 5.19 10.25 3.51
CA SER A 27 5.43 10.76 4.85
C SER A 27 4.27 10.48 5.82
N ASP A 28 3.03 10.58 5.35
CA ASP A 28 1.83 10.29 6.14
C ASP A 28 1.74 8.80 6.50
N LEU A 29 1.93 7.91 5.52
CA LEU A 29 1.94 6.47 5.77
C LEU A 29 3.10 6.05 6.66
N ARG A 30 4.26 6.70 6.56
CA ARG A 30 5.38 6.50 7.49
C ARG A 30 4.96 6.83 8.92
N ASP A 31 4.28 7.96 9.13
CA ASP A 31 3.86 8.38 10.47
C ASP A 31 2.83 7.42 11.05
N VAL A 32 1.83 7.01 10.25
CA VAL A 32 0.89 5.93 10.60
C VAL A 32 1.63 4.67 11.07
N ILE A 33 2.67 4.23 10.34
CA ILE A 33 3.48 3.06 10.73
C ILE A 33 4.21 3.26 12.05
N ILE A 34 4.75 4.45 12.32
CA ILE A 34 5.44 4.75 13.58
C ILE A 34 4.46 4.65 14.76
N PHE A 35 3.28 5.28 14.65
CA PHE A 35 2.26 5.25 15.69
C PHE A 35 1.72 3.85 15.92
N LEU A 36 1.38 3.14 14.84
CA LEU A 36 0.91 1.76 14.88
C LEU A 36 1.94 0.84 15.55
N HIS A 37 3.22 0.95 15.17
CA HIS A 37 4.31 0.15 15.77
C HIS A 37 4.46 0.41 17.27
N LYS A 38 4.34 1.67 17.68
CA LYS A 38 4.39 2.07 19.09
C LYS A 38 3.24 1.43 19.87
N GLN A 39 2.01 1.56 19.38
CA GLN A 39 0.84 0.98 20.04
C GLN A 39 0.88 -0.55 20.09
N ILE A 40 1.31 -1.23 19.02
CA ILE A 40 1.46 -2.70 19.04
C ILE A 40 2.49 -3.15 20.09
N LYS A 41 3.58 -2.40 20.29
CA LYS A 41 4.57 -2.70 21.32
C LYS A 41 4.05 -2.50 22.74
N GLU A 42 3.26 -1.45 22.96
CA GLU A 42 2.69 -1.10 24.25
C GLU A 42 1.54 -2.05 24.63
N ASN A 43 0.68 -2.39 23.66
CA ASN A 43 -0.44 -3.32 23.83
C ASN A 43 -0.05 -4.78 23.53
N LYS A 44 0.77 -5.38 24.39
CA LYS A 44 1.15 -6.82 24.32
C LYS A 44 -0.02 -7.81 24.41
N LYS A 45 -1.25 -7.34 24.65
CA LYS A 45 -2.46 -8.17 24.84
C LYS A 45 -3.40 -8.20 23.64
N VAL A 46 -3.08 -7.56 22.51
CA VAL A 46 -3.92 -7.69 21.30
C VAL A 46 -3.68 -9.07 20.68
N VAL A 47 -4.44 -10.04 21.15
CA VAL A 47 -4.57 -11.33 20.49
C VAL A 47 -5.31 -11.06 19.18
N ALA A 48 -4.67 -11.40 18.06
CA ALA A 48 -5.33 -11.42 16.76
C ALA A 48 -6.53 -12.39 16.87
N GLN A 49 -7.73 -11.92 16.54
CA GLN A 49 -8.84 -12.84 16.42
C GLN A 49 -8.69 -13.52 15.06
N ALA A 50 -8.59 -14.85 15.07
CA ALA A 50 -8.61 -15.59 13.82
C ALA A 50 -9.98 -15.39 13.15
N GLY A 51 -9.99 -15.07 11.86
CA GLY A 51 -11.17 -15.30 11.03
C GLY A 51 -11.92 -14.08 10.50
N PHE A 52 -11.30 -12.91 10.32
CA PHE A 52 -11.89 -11.95 9.38
C PHE A 52 -11.71 -12.48 7.96
N GLU A 53 -12.74 -13.13 7.42
CA GLU A 53 -12.87 -13.32 5.99
C GLU A 53 -13.08 -11.94 5.37
N TYR A 54 -12.25 -11.60 4.39
CA TYR A 54 -12.46 -10.45 3.53
C TYR A 54 -13.26 -10.97 2.34
N PRO A 55 -14.60 -10.87 2.38
CA PRO A 55 -15.43 -11.44 1.33
C PRO A 55 -15.04 -10.72 0.04
N GLY A 56 -14.89 -11.49 -1.04
CA GLY A 56 -14.63 -10.90 -2.33
C GLY A 56 -13.17 -10.73 -2.76
N LEU A 57 -12.21 -11.14 -1.94
CA LEU A 57 -10.79 -11.06 -2.31
C LEU A 57 -10.47 -11.80 -3.61
N ASP A 58 -11.13 -12.92 -3.90
CA ASP A 58 -10.92 -13.66 -5.16
C ASP A 58 -11.27 -12.79 -6.37
N LYS A 59 -12.43 -12.11 -6.34
CA LYS A 59 -12.85 -11.24 -7.42
C LYS A 59 -12.00 -9.99 -7.50
N LYS A 60 -11.65 -9.40 -6.35
CA LYS A 60 -10.71 -8.27 -6.29
C LYS A 60 -9.35 -8.62 -6.89
N ASN A 61 -8.81 -9.79 -6.58
CA ASN A 61 -7.53 -10.28 -7.10
C ASN A 61 -7.59 -10.47 -8.62
N GLU A 62 -8.70 -10.99 -9.15
CA GLU A 62 -8.93 -11.08 -10.59
C GLU A 62 -8.95 -9.68 -11.24
N LEU A 63 -9.77 -8.76 -10.71
CA LEU A 63 -9.93 -7.40 -11.24
C LEU A 63 -8.61 -6.62 -11.25
N ASN A 64 -7.80 -6.79 -10.20
CA ASN A 64 -6.53 -6.10 -10.07
C ASN A 64 -5.38 -6.84 -10.72
N LYS A 65 -5.55 -8.08 -11.20
CA LYS A 65 -4.45 -8.97 -11.63
C LYS A 65 -3.40 -9.11 -10.53
N LEU A 66 -3.81 -9.60 -9.36
CA LEU A 66 -2.89 -10.03 -8.32
C LEU A 66 -2.63 -11.52 -8.51
N SER A 67 -1.36 -11.93 -8.61
CA SER A 67 -1.07 -13.34 -8.85
C SER A 67 -1.45 -14.20 -7.65
N LYS A 68 -1.94 -15.41 -7.94
CA LYS A 68 -2.32 -16.38 -6.91
C LYS A 68 -1.13 -16.71 -6.00
N ASN A 69 0.06 -16.91 -6.56
CA ASN A 69 1.26 -17.23 -5.79
C ASN A 69 1.62 -16.09 -4.83
N TYR A 70 1.59 -14.85 -5.30
CA TYR A 70 1.86 -13.71 -4.43
C TYR A 70 0.82 -13.59 -3.31
N PHE A 71 -0.46 -13.78 -3.62
CA PHE A 71 -1.51 -13.76 -2.61
C PHE A 71 -1.31 -14.84 -1.53
N GLU A 72 -1.13 -16.09 -1.94
CA GLU A 72 -0.99 -17.25 -1.05
C GLU A 72 0.30 -17.18 -0.21
N ASP A 73 1.43 -16.81 -0.82
CA ASP A 73 2.74 -16.87 -0.17
C ASP A 73 3.12 -15.60 0.59
N VAL A 74 2.53 -14.45 0.24
CA VAL A 74 2.94 -13.13 0.75
C VAL A 74 1.80 -12.40 1.45
N VAL A 75 0.66 -12.20 0.78
CA VAL A 75 -0.46 -11.43 1.34
C VAL A 75 -1.12 -12.17 2.51
N LYS A 76 -1.37 -13.48 2.38
CA LYS A 76 -2.01 -14.29 3.44
C LYS A 76 -1.28 -14.21 4.79
N LYS A 77 0.05 -14.14 4.78
CA LYS A 77 0.87 -13.99 6.00
C LYS A 77 0.65 -12.68 6.75
N SER A 78 0.06 -11.69 6.07
CA SER A 78 -0.24 -10.37 6.65
C SER A 78 -1.62 -10.30 7.28
N LEU A 79 -2.54 -11.20 6.90
CA LEU A 79 -3.91 -11.23 7.40
C LEU A 79 -3.98 -11.35 8.93
N GLU A 80 -3.03 -12.08 9.54
CA GLU A 80 -2.92 -12.25 10.99
C GLU A 80 -2.78 -10.92 11.76
N ASP A 81 -2.23 -9.90 11.11
CA ASP A 81 -1.98 -8.59 11.72
C ASP A 81 -3.05 -7.55 11.36
N PHE A 82 -3.99 -7.85 10.45
CA PHE A 82 -5.00 -6.88 9.97
C PHE A 82 -5.97 -6.44 11.06
N ASP A 83 -6.36 -7.34 11.97
CA ASP A 83 -7.20 -6.98 13.11
C ASP A 83 -6.54 -5.97 14.03
N LYS A 84 -5.21 -6.01 14.15
CA LYS A 84 -4.45 -5.04 14.94
C LYS A 84 -4.50 -3.67 14.29
N ILE A 85 -4.36 -3.61 12.97
CA ILE A 85 -4.47 -2.37 12.18
C ILE A 85 -5.89 -1.81 12.28
N ARG A 86 -6.91 -2.63 12.06
CA ARG A 86 -8.31 -2.23 12.16
C ARG A 86 -8.64 -1.68 13.55
N LYS A 87 -8.27 -2.40 14.61
CA LYS A 87 -8.48 -1.93 16.00
C LYS A 87 -7.75 -0.61 16.27
N PHE A 88 -6.54 -0.47 15.77
CA PHE A 88 -5.77 0.77 15.89
C PHE A 88 -6.49 1.95 15.23
N LEU A 89 -6.92 1.79 13.97
CA LEU A 89 -7.60 2.85 13.21
C LEU A 89 -9.00 3.17 13.76
N SER A 90 -9.71 2.17 14.30
CA SER A 90 -11.05 2.37 14.87
C SER A 90 -11.06 2.87 16.32
N ASP A 91 -9.90 3.01 16.97
CA ASP A 91 -9.82 3.55 18.34
C ASP A 91 -10.00 5.07 18.31
N SER A 92 -10.94 5.61 19.09
CA SER A 92 -11.21 7.05 19.12
C SER A 92 -10.02 7.89 19.58
N ILE A 93 -9.08 7.30 20.34
CA ILE A 93 -7.83 7.98 20.74
C ILE A 93 -6.92 8.20 19.51
N ASN A 94 -7.06 7.38 18.48
CA ASN A 94 -6.24 7.42 17.28
C ASN A 94 -6.95 8.12 16.10
N GLN A 95 -8.05 8.83 16.32
CA GLN A 95 -8.84 9.45 15.25
C GLN A 95 -7.98 10.33 14.33
N ASP A 96 -7.11 11.18 14.89
CA ASP A 96 -6.22 12.03 14.09
C ASP A 96 -5.30 11.21 13.16
N ILE A 97 -4.87 10.01 13.60
CA ILE A 97 -4.03 9.12 12.80
C ILE A 97 -4.85 8.36 11.75
N GLU A 98 -6.11 8.06 12.05
CA GLU A 98 -7.04 7.47 11.09
C GLU A 98 -7.35 8.45 9.95
N GLU A 99 -7.53 9.73 10.25
CA GLU A 99 -7.72 10.78 9.24
C GLU A 99 -6.49 10.90 8.32
N ILE A 100 -5.28 10.88 8.89
CA ILE A 100 -4.02 10.87 8.12
C ILE A 100 -3.93 9.60 7.24
N TYR A 101 -4.29 8.43 7.78
CA TYR A 101 -4.32 7.19 7.01
C TYR A 101 -5.29 7.27 5.83
N ALA A 102 -6.50 7.80 6.06
CA ALA A 102 -7.53 7.91 5.03
C ALA A 102 -7.14 8.89 3.92
N ASP A 103 -6.52 10.02 4.26
CA ASP A 103 -6.01 11.00 3.28
C ASP A 103 -4.90 10.39 2.42
N ALA A 104 -3.91 9.76 3.06
CA ALA A 104 -2.81 9.09 2.37
C ALA A 104 -3.27 7.92 1.50
N ALA A 105 -4.27 7.15 1.95
CA ALA A 105 -4.88 6.09 1.17
C ALA A 105 -5.60 6.64 -0.08
N SER A 106 -6.29 7.76 0.05
CA SER A 106 -6.96 8.46 -1.05
C SER A 106 -5.96 8.95 -2.09
N GLU A 107 -4.88 9.62 -1.67
CA GLU A 107 -3.82 10.08 -2.57
C GLU A 107 -3.16 8.90 -3.29
N LEU A 108 -2.73 7.88 -2.53
CA LEU A 108 -2.07 6.71 -3.07
C LEU A 108 -2.95 5.99 -4.11
N ASN A 109 -4.24 5.80 -3.81
CA ASN A 109 -5.15 5.16 -4.75
C ASN A 109 -5.33 5.98 -6.04
N ALA A 110 -5.36 7.32 -5.95
CA ALA A 110 -5.41 8.18 -7.13
C ALA A 110 -4.15 8.03 -8.00
N LYS A 111 -2.97 7.95 -7.40
CA LYS A 111 -1.70 7.69 -8.10
C LYS A 111 -1.69 6.30 -8.75
N ILE A 112 -2.15 5.28 -8.02
CA ILE A 112 -2.29 3.91 -8.53
C ILE A 112 -3.23 3.90 -9.73
N ALA A 113 -4.41 4.52 -9.65
CA ALA A 113 -5.36 4.57 -10.76
C ALA A 113 -4.74 5.23 -12.01
N LEU A 114 -3.99 6.31 -11.85
CA LEU A 114 -3.31 7.00 -12.94
C LEU A 114 -2.21 6.15 -13.60
N LYS A 115 -1.52 5.31 -12.81
CA LYS A 115 -0.31 4.59 -13.25
C LYS A 115 -0.53 3.09 -13.42
N ARG A 116 -1.73 2.57 -13.14
CA ARG A 116 -2.01 1.13 -13.08
C ARG A 116 -1.55 0.39 -14.33
N GLU A 117 -1.79 0.96 -15.50
CA GLU A 117 -1.41 0.36 -16.78
C GLU A 117 0.11 0.23 -17.00
N GLN A 118 0.96 0.89 -16.21
CA GLN A 118 2.42 0.72 -16.26
C GLN A 118 2.88 -0.61 -15.61
N PHE A 119 2.00 -1.27 -14.88
CA PHE A 119 2.27 -2.50 -14.16
C PHE A 119 1.47 -3.65 -14.78
N TYR A 120 2.08 -4.81 -14.94
CA TYR A 120 1.36 -5.98 -15.44
C TYR A 120 0.50 -6.57 -14.31
N GLU A 121 1.16 -6.98 -13.23
CA GLU A 121 0.53 -7.50 -12.02
C GLU A 121 0.45 -6.45 -10.90
N PHE A 122 -0.55 -6.56 -10.03
CA PHE A 122 -0.74 -5.64 -8.91
C PHE A 122 0.35 -5.78 -7.84
N GLU A 123 0.97 -6.95 -7.67
CA GLU A 123 2.11 -7.09 -6.75
C GLU A 123 3.26 -6.15 -7.09
N GLN A 124 3.45 -5.79 -8.36
CA GLN A 124 4.48 -4.82 -8.76
C GLN A 124 4.16 -3.42 -8.23
N VAL A 125 2.88 -3.04 -8.18
CA VAL A 125 2.43 -1.79 -7.55
C VAL A 125 2.74 -1.82 -6.07
N LEU A 126 2.36 -2.90 -5.38
CA LEU A 126 2.60 -3.08 -3.94
C LEU A 126 4.09 -3.01 -3.59
N GLU A 127 4.94 -3.71 -4.35
CA GLU A 127 6.39 -3.68 -4.14
C GLU A 127 7.00 -2.32 -4.44
N THR A 128 6.51 -1.62 -5.49
CA THR A 128 7.00 -0.26 -5.79
C THR A 128 6.63 0.71 -4.66
N CYS A 129 5.41 0.63 -4.12
CA CYS A 129 5.02 1.42 -2.96
C CYS A 129 5.92 1.11 -1.76
N TYR A 130 6.14 -0.18 -1.47
CA TYR A 130 7.01 -0.62 -0.39
C TYR A 130 8.44 -0.09 -0.54
N ASP A 131 9.02 -0.19 -1.74
CA ASP A 131 10.38 0.27 -2.02
C ASP A 131 10.52 1.78 -1.87
N ASN A 132 9.53 2.56 -2.34
CA ASN A 132 9.50 4.01 -2.13
C ASN A 132 9.48 4.35 -0.64
N MET A 133 8.53 3.77 0.11
CA MET A 133 8.41 4.00 1.56
C MET A 133 9.72 3.69 2.31
N VAL A 134 10.32 2.54 2.02
CA VAL A 134 11.52 2.07 2.73
C VAL A 134 12.77 2.82 2.31
N ARG A 135 12.93 3.15 1.04
CA ARG A 135 14.10 3.87 0.52
C ARG A 135 14.16 5.28 1.13
N ASP A 136 13.04 5.99 1.11
CA ASP A 136 13.00 7.41 1.47
C ASP A 136 13.00 7.59 3.01
N ASN A 137 12.71 6.51 3.76
CA ASN A 137 12.63 6.51 5.23
C ASN A 137 13.46 5.40 5.90
N ALA A 138 14.60 5.04 5.30
CA ALA A 138 15.40 3.87 5.70
C ALA A 138 15.78 3.83 7.19
N ASP A 139 16.18 4.97 7.76
CA ASP A 139 16.57 5.07 9.17
C ASP A 139 15.35 4.96 10.10
N ILE A 140 14.26 5.64 9.75
CA ILE A 140 13.03 5.73 10.55
C ILE A 140 12.29 4.38 10.55
N LEU A 141 12.22 3.71 9.40
CA LEU A 141 11.52 2.44 9.22
C LEU A 141 12.42 1.22 9.48
N LYS A 142 13.64 1.41 9.99
CA LYS A 142 14.51 0.33 10.43
C LYS A 142 13.78 -0.57 11.43
N GLY A 143 13.76 -1.87 11.15
CA GLY A 143 13.05 -2.88 11.94
C GLY A 143 11.51 -2.88 11.81
N LYS A 144 10.94 -2.06 10.92
CA LYS A 144 9.48 -1.94 10.69
C LYS A 144 9.06 -2.37 9.29
N LYS A 145 9.98 -2.87 8.45
CA LYS A 145 9.74 -3.30 7.06
C LYS A 145 8.58 -4.30 6.92
N LYS A 146 8.45 -5.26 7.84
CA LYS A 146 7.29 -6.18 7.86
C LYS A 146 5.98 -5.40 8.00
N LEU A 147 5.92 -4.45 8.92
CA LEU A 147 4.73 -3.65 9.19
C LEU A 147 4.36 -2.74 8.01
N VAL A 148 5.35 -2.17 7.32
CA VAL A 148 5.14 -1.43 6.06
C VAL A 148 4.36 -2.29 5.07
N ARG A 149 4.87 -3.51 4.83
CA ARG A 149 4.25 -4.45 3.89
C ARG A 149 2.86 -4.89 4.34
N THR A 150 2.70 -5.19 5.63
CA THR A 150 1.40 -5.53 6.21
C THR A 150 0.39 -4.40 6.02
N LEU A 151 0.78 -3.13 6.22
CA LEU A 151 -0.11 -1.99 6.04
C LEU A 151 -0.55 -1.86 4.56
N LEU A 152 0.36 -1.99 3.59
CA LEU A 152 0.01 -1.97 2.17
C LEU A 152 -0.95 -3.11 1.78
N HIS A 153 -0.72 -4.32 2.31
CA HIS A 153 -1.64 -5.42 2.11
C HIS A 153 -3.01 -5.15 2.76
N TYR A 154 -3.03 -4.54 3.94
CA TYR A 154 -4.27 -4.14 4.62
C TYR A 154 -5.05 -3.15 3.76
N MET A 155 -4.41 -2.08 3.28
CA MET A 155 -5.03 -1.10 2.37
C MET A 155 -5.63 -1.78 1.14
N TYR A 156 -4.92 -2.73 0.53
CA TYR A 156 -5.43 -3.46 -0.62
C TYR A 156 -6.65 -4.31 -0.24
N CYS A 157 -6.51 -5.22 0.73
CA CYS A 157 -7.58 -6.15 1.10
C CYS A 157 -8.81 -5.46 1.71
N ASN A 158 -8.63 -4.30 2.35
CA ASN A 158 -9.71 -3.47 2.89
C ASN A 158 -10.33 -2.54 1.84
N CYS A 159 -9.89 -2.64 0.57
CA CYS A 159 -10.38 -1.85 -0.56
C CYS A 159 -10.10 -0.34 -0.49
N ASP A 160 -9.08 0.06 0.27
CA ASP A 160 -8.59 1.44 0.30
C ASP A 160 -7.77 1.75 -0.97
N ILE A 161 -7.09 0.74 -1.54
CA ILE A 161 -6.37 0.84 -2.81
C ILE A 161 -6.78 -0.23 -3.83
N GLY A 162 -6.61 0.11 -5.11
CA GLY A 162 -6.94 -0.74 -6.24
C GLY A 162 -8.43 -0.72 -6.59
N ILE A 163 -8.79 -1.47 -7.63
CA ILE A 163 -10.18 -1.60 -8.08
C ILE A 163 -10.99 -2.32 -6.98
N LYS A 164 -12.19 -1.81 -6.70
CA LYS A 164 -13.17 -2.41 -5.78
C LYS A 164 -14.00 -3.45 -6.51
N GLU A 165 -14.40 -4.50 -5.80
CA GLU A 165 -15.44 -5.43 -6.27
C GLU A 165 -16.84 -4.82 -6.15
#